data_AF-A0A1D2RBB5-F1
#
_entry.id   AF-A0A1D2RBB5-F1
#
_cell.length_a   1.000
_cell.length_b   1.000
_cell.length_c   1.000
_cell.angle_alpha   90.00
_cell.angle_beta   90.00
_cell.angle_gamma   90.00
#
_symmetry.space_group_name_H-M   'P 1'
#
loop_
_entity.id
_entity.type
_entity.pdbx_description
1 polymer ?
#
loop_
_entity_poly.entity_id
_entity_poly.type
_entity_poly.pdbx_seq_one_letter_code
_entity_poly.pdbx_strand_id
1 'polypeptide(L)'
;MEESECIRGLNEILTVAAAAETLIAAMDDVNSFYDKNEFSEAYKRLVSSRTEVDTLIGITTTYPEYTENIDNIKSSAGELWKTYSGLIIEKFEKEAEENRYTDPGLCRDNYDKISILYGKMGDTQKALLYSDLATECKSGYTGAEEKAKEVEAEADRLYGEANTKIFAVSEYRVVTLLHEYPSVNEQYNESIAKYKEALDLWGVVNKPRDAARVREQIEKLDYEKEMLRKAAVIYAAVIALIILFSFIHFSRASNAYNRDTLEANLGNVVTGQKV
;
A
#
# COMPACT_ATOMS: atom_id res chain seq x y z
N MET A 1 33.36 -15.77 -54.64
CA MET A 1 31.98 -15.21 -54.57
C MET A 1 31.24 -15.78 -53.37
N GLU A 2 31.37 -17.08 -53.06
CA GLU A 2 30.81 -17.72 -51.85
C GLU A 2 31.35 -17.19 -50.51
N GLU A 3 32.64 -16.82 -50.43
CA GLU A 3 33.22 -16.25 -49.19
C GLU A 3 32.58 -14.92 -48.78
N SER A 4 32.13 -14.11 -49.74
CA SER A 4 31.51 -12.80 -49.49
C SER A 4 30.10 -12.93 -48.91
N GLU A 5 29.35 -13.96 -49.31
CA GLU A 5 28.01 -14.22 -48.78
C GLU A 5 28.08 -14.87 -47.40
N CYS A 6 29.06 -15.75 -47.17
CA CYS A 6 29.31 -16.37 -45.87
C CYS A 6 29.69 -15.32 -44.80
N ILE A 7 30.59 -14.38 -45.13
CA ILE A 7 30.99 -13.29 -44.22
C ILE A 7 29.82 -12.35 -43.93
N ARG A 8 28.96 -12.09 -44.91
CA ARG A 8 27.77 -11.25 -44.72
C ARG A 8 26.74 -11.92 -43.83
N GLY A 9 26.44 -13.21 -44.04
CA GLY A 9 25.56 -13.99 -43.17
C GLY A 9 26.07 -14.08 -41.72
N LEU A 10 27.39 -14.17 -41.53
CA LEU A 10 28.00 -14.17 -40.20
C LEU A 10 27.83 -12.84 -39.46
N ASN A 11 27.99 -11.70 -40.16
CA ASN A 11 27.77 -10.37 -39.58
C ASN A 11 26.31 -10.14 -39.18
N GLU A 12 25.36 -10.68 -39.94
CA GLU A 12 23.94 -10.58 -39.63
C GLU A 12 23.55 -11.49 -38.45
N ILE A 13 24.12 -12.70 -38.34
CA ILE A 13 23.99 -13.58 -37.15
C ILE A 13 24.58 -12.91 -35.90
N LEU A 14 25.73 -12.24 -36.02
CA LEU A 14 26.33 -11.46 -34.92
C LEU A 14 25.43 -10.30 -34.48
N THR A 15 24.68 -9.69 -35.42
CA THR A 15 23.68 -8.65 -35.10
C THR A 15 22.51 -9.23 -34.30
N VAL A 16 22.09 -10.46 -34.63
CA VAL A 16 21.07 -11.19 -33.86
C VAL A 16 21.55 -11.53 -32.45
N ALA A 17 22.79 -11.99 -32.32
CA ALA A 17 23.40 -12.27 -31.02
C ALA A 17 23.51 -11.01 -30.16
N ALA A 18 23.92 -9.87 -30.75
CA ALA A 18 23.99 -8.59 -30.05
C ALA A 18 22.61 -8.11 -29.56
N ALA A 19 21.56 -8.25 -30.38
CA ALA A 19 20.20 -7.91 -29.98
C ALA A 19 19.69 -8.80 -28.82
N ALA A 20 20.03 -10.09 -28.86
CA ALA A 20 19.72 -11.03 -27.78
C ALA A 20 20.50 -10.71 -26.50
N GLU A 21 21.77 -10.32 -26.60
CA GLU A 21 22.59 -9.86 -25.47
C GLU A 21 22.02 -8.58 -24.85
N THR A 22 21.58 -7.61 -25.66
CA THR A 22 20.89 -6.39 -25.18
C THR A 22 19.61 -6.74 -24.44
N LEU A 23 18.83 -7.70 -24.96
CA LEU A 23 17.62 -8.19 -24.31
C LEU A 23 17.95 -8.85 -22.96
N ILE A 24 18.95 -9.75 -22.93
CA ILE A 24 19.40 -10.45 -21.71
C ILE A 24 19.93 -9.44 -20.67
N ALA A 25 20.70 -8.43 -21.08
CA ALA A 25 21.20 -7.39 -20.20
C ALA A 25 20.06 -6.53 -19.62
N ALA A 26 19.07 -6.17 -20.44
CA ALA A 26 17.86 -5.48 -19.96
C ALA A 26 17.07 -6.34 -18.97
N MET A 27 17.08 -7.66 -19.16
CA MET A 27 16.40 -8.62 -18.30
C MET A 27 17.09 -8.81 -16.94
N ASP A 28 18.43 -8.82 -16.92
CA ASP A 28 19.21 -8.88 -15.68
C ASP A 28 19.03 -7.61 -14.84
N ASP A 29 18.97 -6.44 -15.48
CA ASP A 29 18.67 -5.18 -14.78
C ASP A 29 17.29 -5.21 -14.12
N VAL A 30 16.28 -5.72 -14.83
CA VAL A 30 14.90 -5.82 -14.31
C VAL A 30 14.79 -6.77 -13.11
N ASN A 31 15.59 -7.83 -13.06
CA ASN A 31 15.57 -8.76 -11.93
C ASN A 31 16.25 -8.21 -10.66
N SER A 32 16.99 -7.10 -10.74
CA SER A 32 17.82 -6.57 -9.64
C SER A 32 17.12 -5.50 -8.75
N PHE A 33 15.84 -5.20 -8.99
CA PHE A 33 15.24 -3.92 -8.56
C PHE A 33 15.22 -3.59 -7.06
N TYR A 34 15.98 -2.55 -6.69
CA TYR A 34 15.75 -1.71 -5.49
C TYR A 34 15.81 -0.18 -5.71
N ASP A 35 16.27 0.36 -6.87
CA ASP A 35 16.41 1.81 -7.10
C ASP A 35 15.56 2.35 -8.29
N LYS A 36 15.09 3.61 -8.20
CA LYS A 36 14.27 4.33 -9.20
C LYS A 36 15.06 4.71 -10.47
N ASN A 37 16.35 5.04 -10.35
CA ASN A 37 17.15 5.44 -11.52
C ASN A 37 17.43 4.27 -12.47
N GLU A 38 17.59 3.07 -11.93
CA GLU A 38 17.80 1.84 -12.71
C GLU A 38 16.53 1.45 -13.49
N PHE A 39 15.35 1.80 -12.96
CA PHE A 39 14.06 1.50 -13.60
C PHE A 39 13.83 2.25 -14.91
N SER A 40 14.20 3.53 -14.98
CA SER A 40 14.06 4.31 -16.21
C SER A 40 15.02 3.83 -17.31
N GLU A 41 16.20 3.33 -16.95
CA GLU A 41 17.15 2.78 -17.90
C GLU A 41 16.71 1.40 -18.41
N ALA A 42 16.17 0.56 -17.53
CA ALA A 42 15.56 -0.72 -17.91
C ALA A 42 14.42 -0.54 -18.93
N TYR A 43 13.54 0.45 -18.72
CA TYR A 43 12.50 0.80 -19.69
C TYR A 43 13.07 1.21 -21.06
N LYS A 44 14.08 2.08 -21.09
CA LYS A 44 14.72 2.51 -22.34
C LYS A 44 15.33 1.32 -23.09
N ARG A 45 16.07 0.45 -22.38
CA ARG A 45 16.68 -0.75 -22.95
C ARG A 45 15.63 -1.72 -23.50
N LEU A 46 14.52 -1.92 -22.79
CA LEU A 46 13.40 -2.75 -23.25
C LEU A 46 12.70 -2.18 -24.49
N VAL A 47 12.56 -0.85 -24.57
CA VAL A 47 11.99 -0.18 -25.75
C VAL A 47 12.91 -0.30 -26.97
N SER A 48 14.23 -0.17 -26.76
CA SER A 48 15.24 -0.29 -27.81
C SER A 48 15.39 -1.73 -28.34
N SER A 49 15.38 -2.73 -27.45
CA SER A 49 15.51 -4.14 -27.86
C SER A 49 14.36 -4.59 -28.76
N ARG A 50 13.15 -4.02 -28.63
CA ARG A 50 12.04 -4.28 -29.56
C ARG A 50 12.38 -3.87 -31.00
N THR A 51 13.02 -2.72 -31.19
CA THR A 51 13.43 -2.23 -32.51
C THR A 51 14.49 -3.14 -33.12
N GLU A 52 15.39 -3.68 -32.30
CA GLU A 52 16.39 -4.66 -32.74
C GLU A 52 15.73 -5.99 -33.16
N VAL A 53 14.73 -6.47 -32.40
CA VAL A 53 13.93 -7.66 -32.77
C VAL A 53 13.16 -7.43 -34.08
N ASP A 54 12.59 -6.24 -34.31
CA ASP A 54 11.89 -5.93 -35.56
C ASP A 54 12.88 -5.89 -36.76
N THR A 55 14.15 -5.54 -36.52
CA THR A 55 15.22 -5.57 -37.55
C THR A 55 15.53 -7.00 -38.00
N LEU A 56 15.40 -8.00 -37.11
CA LEU A 56 15.54 -9.43 -37.44
C LEU A 56 14.50 -9.92 -38.44
N ILE A 57 13.33 -9.28 -38.49
CA ILE A 57 12.26 -9.63 -39.44
C ILE A 57 12.70 -9.31 -40.88
N GLY A 58 13.45 -8.23 -41.08
CA GLY A 58 13.98 -7.86 -42.40
C GLY A 58 14.97 -8.90 -42.96
N ILE A 59 15.78 -9.50 -42.09
CA ILE A 59 16.83 -10.47 -42.45
C ILE A 59 16.23 -11.80 -42.95
N THR A 60 15.14 -12.29 -42.35
CA THR A 60 14.48 -13.54 -42.80
C THR A 60 13.99 -13.52 -44.24
N THR A 61 13.70 -12.33 -44.79
CA THR A 61 13.32 -12.16 -46.20
C THR A 61 14.49 -12.42 -47.16
N THR A 62 15.73 -12.35 -46.65
CA THR A 62 16.95 -12.40 -47.46
C THR A 62 17.62 -13.79 -47.42
N TYR A 63 17.45 -14.56 -46.34
CA TYR A 63 18.10 -15.89 -46.16
C TYR A 63 17.13 -16.96 -45.60
N PRO A 64 16.38 -17.65 -46.47
CA PRO A 64 15.37 -18.62 -46.07
C PRO A 64 15.92 -19.83 -45.29
N GLU A 65 17.18 -20.19 -45.49
CA GLU A 65 17.83 -21.35 -44.86
C GLU A 65 17.98 -21.21 -43.33
N TYR A 66 17.91 -19.98 -42.80
CA TYR A 66 17.97 -19.70 -41.37
C TYR A 66 16.61 -19.39 -40.75
N THR A 67 15.53 -19.51 -41.53
CA THR A 67 14.16 -19.13 -41.10
C THR A 67 13.76 -19.77 -39.80
N GLU A 68 13.98 -21.08 -39.63
CA GLU A 68 13.59 -21.80 -38.41
C GLU A 68 14.35 -21.30 -37.16
N ASN A 69 15.66 -21.10 -37.27
CA ASN A 69 16.46 -20.57 -36.17
C ASN A 69 16.07 -19.13 -35.82
N ILE A 70 15.83 -18.30 -36.83
CA ILE A 70 15.43 -16.91 -36.61
C ILE A 70 14.01 -16.83 -36.03
N ASP A 71 13.10 -17.69 -36.46
CA ASP A 71 11.73 -17.75 -35.93
C ASP A 71 11.71 -18.24 -34.48
N ASN A 72 12.56 -19.20 -34.11
CA ASN A 72 12.74 -19.60 -32.72
C ASN A 72 13.27 -18.44 -31.85
N ILE A 73 14.28 -17.71 -32.34
CA ILE A 73 14.81 -16.53 -31.64
C ILE A 73 13.74 -15.44 -31.50
N LYS A 74 12.97 -15.16 -32.56
CA LYS A 74 11.86 -14.20 -32.52
C LYS A 74 10.81 -14.60 -31.49
N SER A 75 10.45 -15.89 -31.45
CA SER A 75 9.47 -16.42 -30.50
C SER A 75 9.96 -16.22 -29.06
N SER A 76 11.18 -16.68 -28.75
CA SER A 76 11.76 -16.53 -27.41
C SER A 76 11.93 -15.06 -27.01
N ALA A 77 12.44 -14.21 -27.90
CA ALA A 77 12.57 -12.78 -27.64
C ALA A 77 11.22 -12.10 -27.44
N GLY A 78 10.19 -12.51 -28.20
CA GLY A 78 8.81 -12.03 -28.05
C GLY A 78 8.18 -12.41 -26.72
N GLU A 79 8.34 -13.66 -26.27
CA GLU A 79 7.85 -14.13 -24.97
C GLU A 79 8.52 -13.42 -23.80
N LEU A 80 9.84 -13.25 -23.86
CA LEU A 80 10.61 -12.50 -22.89
C LEU A 80 10.15 -11.04 -22.86
N TRP A 81 10.11 -10.38 -24.02
CA TRP A 81 9.68 -8.99 -24.10
C TRP A 81 8.27 -8.77 -23.54
N LYS A 82 7.34 -9.71 -23.79
CA LYS A 82 5.99 -9.68 -23.21
C LYS A 82 6.00 -9.80 -21.68
N THR A 83 6.77 -10.74 -21.14
CA THR A 83 6.88 -10.97 -19.69
C THR A 83 7.43 -9.72 -18.98
N TYR A 84 8.53 -9.18 -19.46
CA TYR A 84 9.20 -8.03 -18.86
C TYR A 84 8.41 -6.73 -19.04
N SER A 85 7.74 -6.55 -20.18
CA SER A 85 6.79 -5.45 -20.37
C SER A 85 5.68 -5.49 -19.31
N GLY A 86 5.15 -6.68 -19.00
CA GLY A 86 4.13 -6.85 -17.96
C GLY A 86 4.60 -6.38 -16.58
N LEU A 87 5.80 -6.77 -16.15
CA LEU A 87 6.37 -6.35 -14.86
C LEU A 87 6.59 -4.84 -14.78
N ILE A 88 7.08 -4.23 -15.87
CA ILE A 88 7.29 -2.78 -15.95
C ILE A 88 5.95 -2.03 -15.93
N ILE A 89 4.94 -2.53 -16.64
CA ILE A 89 3.60 -1.95 -16.65
C ILE A 89 3.01 -1.94 -15.24
N GLU A 90 3.02 -3.08 -14.53
CA GLU A 90 2.47 -3.19 -13.17
C GLU A 90 3.11 -2.15 -12.21
N LYS A 91 4.42 -1.98 -12.29
CA LYS A 91 5.14 -1.01 -11.47
C LYS A 91 4.82 0.44 -11.86
N PHE A 92 4.78 0.77 -13.16
CA PHE A 92 4.38 2.11 -13.59
C PHE A 92 2.93 2.42 -13.24
N GLU A 93 2.02 1.45 -13.30
CA GLU A 93 0.61 1.62 -12.92
C GLU A 93 0.48 1.95 -11.45
N LYS A 94 1.18 1.18 -10.61
CA LYS A 94 1.22 1.43 -9.16
C LYS A 94 1.77 2.82 -8.86
N GLU A 95 2.91 3.19 -9.44
CA GLU A 95 3.49 4.52 -9.24
C GLU A 95 2.59 5.64 -9.79
N ALA A 96 1.94 5.44 -10.94
CA ALA A 96 1.01 6.42 -11.51
C ALA A 96 -0.19 6.64 -10.59
N GLU A 97 -0.78 5.57 -10.07
CA GLU A 97 -1.93 5.65 -9.18
C GLU A 97 -1.56 6.26 -7.81
N GLU A 98 -0.41 5.88 -7.24
CA GLU A 98 0.12 6.49 -6.00
C GLU A 98 0.39 7.99 -6.16
N ASN A 99 0.73 8.44 -7.37
CA ASN A 99 1.06 9.83 -7.65
C ASN A 99 -0.04 10.59 -8.40
N ARG A 100 -1.22 9.99 -8.59
CA ARG A 100 -2.28 10.52 -9.46
C ARG A 100 -2.71 11.94 -9.10
N TYR A 101 -2.67 12.25 -7.81
CA TYR A 101 -3.12 13.54 -7.27
C TYR A 101 -1.98 14.34 -6.62
N THR A 102 -0.85 13.71 -6.28
CA THR A 102 0.28 14.36 -5.58
C THR A 102 1.35 14.86 -6.55
N ASP A 103 1.60 14.12 -7.63
CA ASP A 103 2.45 14.53 -8.74
C ASP A 103 1.80 14.14 -10.07
N PRO A 104 0.87 14.98 -10.56
CA PRO A 104 0.17 14.73 -11.82
C PRO A 104 1.11 14.66 -13.04
N GLY A 105 2.30 15.25 -12.94
CA GLY A 105 3.35 15.14 -13.95
C GLY A 105 3.90 13.71 -14.00
N LEU A 106 4.27 13.16 -12.84
CA LEU A 106 4.74 11.78 -12.72
C LEU A 106 3.64 10.76 -13.09
N CYS A 107 2.40 10.99 -12.67
CA CYS A 107 1.23 10.19 -13.09
C CYS A 107 1.13 10.12 -14.61
N ARG A 108 1.15 11.30 -15.26
CA ARG A 108 1.08 11.41 -16.71
C ARG A 108 2.24 10.68 -17.37
N ASP A 109 3.47 10.94 -16.94
CA ASP A 109 4.67 10.36 -17.53
C ASP A 109 4.66 8.83 -17.44
N ASN A 110 4.15 8.27 -16.35
CA ASN A 110 4.05 6.82 -16.18
C ASN A 110 2.95 6.19 -17.06
N TYR A 111 1.76 6.79 -17.14
CA TYR A 111 0.72 6.31 -18.06
C TYR A 111 1.10 6.50 -19.54
N ASP A 112 1.82 7.57 -19.90
CA ASP A 112 2.37 7.76 -21.24
C ASP A 112 3.35 6.61 -21.59
N LYS A 113 4.24 6.21 -20.66
CA LYS A 113 5.15 5.07 -20.86
C LYS A 113 4.41 3.74 -21.02
N ILE A 114 3.35 3.51 -20.24
CA ILE A 114 2.51 2.30 -20.34
C ILE A 114 1.80 2.25 -21.70
N SER A 115 1.24 3.38 -22.15
CA SER A 115 0.61 3.51 -23.46
C SER A 115 1.55 3.09 -24.59
N ILE A 116 2.81 3.56 -24.54
CA ILE A 116 3.86 3.19 -25.51
C ILE A 116 4.15 1.69 -25.49
N LEU A 117 4.22 1.06 -24.32
CA LEU A 117 4.48 -0.39 -24.21
C LEU A 117 3.35 -1.20 -24.83
N TYR A 118 2.10 -0.90 -24.50
CA TYR A 118 0.96 -1.58 -25.12
C TYR A 118 0.88 -1.35 -26.63
N GLY A 119 1.22 -0.15 -27.11
CA GLY A 119 1.33 0.13 -28.53
C GLY A 119 2.37 -0.76 -29.23
N LYS A 120 3.54 -0.96 -28.59
CA LYS A 120 4.59 -1.87 -29.09
C LYS A 120 4.20 -3.35 -28.98
N MET A 121 3.32 -3.71 -28.05
CA MET A 121 2.73 -5.06 -27.95
C MET A 121 1.66 -5.32 -29.02
N GLY A 122 1.23 -4.28 -29.75
CA GLY A 122 0.11 -4.35 -30.69
C GLY A 122 -1.26 -4.27 -30.04
N ASP A 123 -1.34 -4.03 -28.73
CA ASP A 123 -2.60 -3.83 -28.00
C ASP A 123 -3.02 -2.35 -28.07
N THR A 124 -3.58 -1.98 -29.21
CA THR A 124 -3.98 -0.59 -29.49
C THR A 124 -5.11 -0.10 -28.59
N GLN A 125 -6.00 -1.00 -28.13
CA GLN A 125 -7.09 -0.64 -27.22
C GLN A 125 -6.54 -0.21 -25.86
N LYS A 126 -5.62 -0.99 -25.28
CA LYS A 126 -4.98 -0.59 -24.03
C LYS A 126 -4.08 0.62 -24.21
N ALA A 127 -3.34 0.72 -25.32
CA ALA A 127 -2.52 1.89 -25.60
C ALA A 127 -3.34 3.19 -25.55
N LEU A 128 -4.53 3.18 -26.18
CA LEU A 128 -5.45 4.33 -26.14
C LEU A 128 -5.98 4.59 -24.72
N LEU A 129 -6.42 3.54 -24.00
CA LEU A 129 -6.88 3.68 -22.61
C LEU A 129 -5.85 4.40 -21.72
N TYR A 130 -4.58 3.99 -21.78
CA TYR A 130 -3.54 4.63 -20.96
C TYR A 130 -3.16 6.03 -21.46
N SER A 131 -3.29 6.31 -22.76
CA SER A 131 -3.14 7.67 -23.28
C SER A 131 -4.23 8.60 -22.75
N ASP A 132 -5.47 8.10 -22.61
CA ASP A 132 -6.57 8.86 -22.02
C ASP A 132 -6.32 9.09 -20.53
N LEU A 133 -5.87 8.07 -19.79
CA LEU A 133 -5.49 8.20 -18.38
C LEU A 133 -4.35 9.20 -18.15
N ALA A 134 -3.34 9.23 -19.03
CA ALA A 134 -2.27 10.23 -18.98
C ALA A 134 -2.82 11.66 -19.17
N THR A 135 -3.85 11.80 -20.02
CA THR A 135 -4.56 13.07 -20.22
C THR A 135 -5.42 13.44 -19.01
N GLU A 136 -6.00 12.47 -18.31
CA GLU A 136 -6.71 12.69 -17.05
C GLU A 136 -5.78 13.16 -15.93
N CYS A 137 -4.56 12.62 -15.82
CA CYS A 137 -3.57 13.16 -14.88
C CYS A 137 -3.33 14.66 -15.15
N LYS A 138 -3.28 15.06 -16.43
CA LYS A 138 -3.13 16.47 -16.83
C LYS A 138 -4.35 17.33 -16.46
N SER A 139 -5.55 16.75 -16.43
CA SER A 139 -6.76 17.49 -16.07
C SER A 139 -6.92 17.66 -14.56
N GLY A 140 -6.31 16.79 -13.73
CA GLY A 140 -5.98 16.88 -12.29
C GLY A 140 -7.10 17.31 -11.32
N TYR A 141 -7.77 18.41 -11.65
CA TYR A 141 -8.86 19.08 -10.96
C TYR A 141 -10.19 18.34 -11.01
N THR A 142 -10.54 17.64 -12.10
CA THR A 142 -11.91 17.10 -12.25
C THR A 142 -12.18 15.86 -11.41
N GLY A 143 -11.18 15.01 -11.16
CA GLY A 143 -11.31 13.82 -10.31
C GLY A 143 -10.91 14.04 -8.85
N ALA A 144 -9.96 14.96 -8.59
CA ALA A 144 -9.48 15.22 -7.23
C ALA A 144 -10.56 15.80 -6.32
N GLU A 145 -11.50 16.61 -6.85
CA GLU A 145 -12.61 17.13 -6.04
C GLU A 145 -13.60 16.01 -5.64
N GLU A 146 -13.90 15.09 -6.55
CA GLU A 146 -14.76 13.94 -6.26
C GLU A 146 -14.08 12.98 -5.29
N LYS A 147 -12.78 12.71 -5.49
CA LYS A 147 -12.00 11.88 -4.58
C LYS A 147 -11.88 12.50 -3.20
N ALA A 148 -11.68 13.82 -3.11
CA ALA A 148 -11.65 14.53 -1.82
C ALA A 148 -12.95 14.34 -1.06
N LYS A 149 -14.10 14.45 -1.73
CA LYS A 149 -15.43 14.20 -1.13
C LYS A 149 -15.61 12.76 -0.70
N GLU A 150 -15.17 11.79 -1.52
CA GLU A 150 -15.25 10.36 -1.19
C GLU A 150 -14.42 10.02 0.06
N VAL A 151 -13.17 10.49 0.10
CA VAL A 151 -12.25 10.26 1.23
C VAL A 151 -12.75 10.94 2.49
N GLU A 152 -13.34 12.13 2.37
CA GLU A 152 -13.95 12.84 3.50
C GLU A 152 -15.20 12.11 4.03
N ALA A 153 -16.07 11.61 3.15
CA ALA A 153 -17.23 10.83 3.57
C ALA A 153 -16.83 9.53 4.29
N GLU A 154 -15.73 8.91 3.86
CA GLU A 154 -15.16 7.76 4.55
C GLU A 154 -14.57 8.12 5.92
N ALA A 155 -13.88 9.27 6.02
CA ALA A 155 -13.41 9.80 7.30
C ALA A 155 -14.56 10.05 8.28
N ASP A 156 -15.66 10.65 7.79
CA ASP A 156 -16.90 10.89 8.54
C ASP A 156 -17.54 9.57 9.01
N ARG A 157 -17.56 8.54 8.15
CA ARG A 157 -18.08 7.20 8.49
C ARG A 157 -17.29 6.57 9.63
N LEU A 158 -15.97 6.52 9.51
CA LEU A 158 -15.06 5.96 10.53
C LEU A 158 -15.21 6.70 11.86
N TYR A 159 -15.30 8.03 11.80
CA TYR A 159 -15.55 8.87 12.97
C TYR A 159 -16.91 8.58 13.62
N GLY A 160 -17.97 8.44 12.82
CA GLY A 160 -19.31 8.07 13.29
C GLY A 160 -19.36 6.69 13.95
N GLU A 161 -18.63 5.72 13.42
CA GLU A 161 -18.50 4.38 13.99
C GLU A 161 -17.77 4.40 15.33
N ALA A 162 -16.65 5.13 15.42
CA ALA A 162 -15.91 5.33 16.66
C ALA A 162 -16.80 5.96 17.74
N ASN A 163 -17.55 7.00 17.38
CA ASN A 163 -18.47 7.65 18.29
C ASN A 163 -19.64 6.76 18.71
N THR A 164 -20.18 5.95 17.81
CA THR A 164 -21.25 4.99 18.16
C THR A 164 -20.78 4.00 19.21
N LYS A 165 -19.53 3.50 19.10
CA LYS A 165 -18.91 2.65 20.13
C LYS A 165 -18.76 3.38 21.45
N ILE A 166 -18.29 4.63 21.45
CA ILE A 166 -18.18 5.46 22.66
C ILE A 166 -19.55 5.67 23.32
N PHE A 167 -20.58 6.04 22.54
CA PHE A 167 -21.92 6.28 23.06
C PHE A 167 -22.54 5.02 23.66
N ALA A 168 -22.43 3.88 22.97
CA ALA A 168 -22.89 2.58 23.48
C ALA A 168 -22.23 2.22 24.82
N VAL A 169 -20.98 2.62 25.01
CA VAL A 169 -20.23 2.44 26.25
C VAL A 169 -20.57 3.47 27.33
N SER A 170 -20.90 4.71 26.94
CA SER A 170 -21.21 5.79 27.89
C SER A 170 -22.47 5.52 28.71
N GLU A 171 -23.41 4.74 28.17
CA GLU A 171 -24.62 4.29 28.89
C GLU A 171 -24.33 3.14 29.87
N TYR A 172 -23.26 2.37 29.67
CA TYR A 172 -22.94 1.19 30.48
C TYR A 172 -21.44 1.02 30.76
N ARG A 173 -21.04 1.46 31.96
CA ARG A 173 -19.90 1.00 32.78
C ARG A 173 -18.49 1.42 32.33
N VAL A 174 -17.78 2.01 33.29
CA VAL A 174 -16.34 2.34 33.30
C VAL A 174 -15.41 1.26 32.73
N VAL A 175 -15.75 -0.01 32.93
CA VAL A 175 -14.93 -1.16 32.47
C VAL A 175 -14.98 -1.33 30.95
N THR A 176 -16.14 -1.07 30.34
CA THR A 176 -16.36 -1.25 28.90
C THR A 176 -15.55 -0.23 28.08
N LEU A 177 -15.36 0.98 28.63
CA LEU A 177 -14.53 2.01 27.98
C LEU A 177 -13.06 1.61 27.86
N LEU A 178 -12.51 0.95 28.87
CA LEU A 178 -11.12 0.47 28.80
C LEU A 178 -10.93 -0.67 27.82
N HIS A 179 -11.96 -1.50 27.64
CA HIS A 179 -11.93 -2.60 26.68
C HIS A 179 -12.03 -2.10 25.24
N GLU A 180 -12.94 -1.16 24.99
CA GLU A 180 -13.20 -0.62 23.64
C GLU A 180 -12.19 0.47 23.22
N TYR A 181 -11.50 1.09 24.18
CA TYR A 181 -10.56 2.19 23.92
C TYR A 181 -9.55 1.92 22.79
N PRO A 182 -8.86 0.75 22.72
CA PRO A 182 -7.92 0.48 21.64
C PRO A 182 -8.57 0.53 20.26
N SER A 183 -9.75 -0.08 20.10
CA SER A 183 -10.47 -0.11 18.83
C SER A 183 -10.98 1.27 18.42
N VAL A 184 -11.52 2.03 19.38
CA VAL A 184 -11.97 3.41 19.13
C VAL A 184 -10.79 4.32 18.77
N ASN A 185 -9.66 4.19 19.47
CA ASN A 185 -8.46 4.98 19.18
C ASN A 185 -7.86 4.64 17.81
N GLU A 186 -7.91 3.38 17.39
CA GLU A 186 -7.53 2.96 16.03
C GLU A 186 -8.42 3.61 14.98
N GLN A 187 -9.74 3.56 15.14
CA GLN A 187 -10.69 4.21 14.21
C GLN A 187 -10.51 5.73 14.13
N TYR A 188 -10.21 6.40 15.24
CA TYR A 188 -9.84 7.83 15.20
C TYR A 188 -8.54 8.07 14.42
N ASN A 189 -7.53 7.21 14.54
CA ASN A 189 -6.30 7.35 13.76
C ASN A 189 -6.57 7.18 12.26
N GLU A 190 -7.39 6.20 11.89
CA GLU A 190 -7.78 5.96 10.49
C GLU A 190 -8.58 7.13 9.93
N SER A 191 -9.56 7.65 10.68
CA SER A 191 -10.35 8.82 10.29
C SER A 191 -9.47 10.07 10.12
N ILE A 192 -8.53 10.33 11.05
CA ILE A 192 -7.56 11.45 10.94
C ILE A 192 -6.67 11.27 9.70
N ALA A 193 -6.20 10.06 9.41
CA ALA A 193 -5.39 9.79 8.23
C ALA A 193 -6.19 10.08 6.95
N LYS A 194 -7.47 9.71 6.91
CA LYS A 194 -8.37 10.00 5.78
C LYS A 194 -8.65 11.51 5.64
N TYR A 195 -8.88 12.24 6.72
CA TYR A 195 -8.99 13.69 6.62
C TYR A 195 -7.70 14.35 6.13
N LYS A 196 -6.51 13.84 6.49
CA LYS A 196 -5.24 14.36 5.95
C LYS A 196 -5.12 14.12 4.45
N GLU A 197 -5.49 12.93 3.98
CA GLU A 197 -5.58 12.61 2.55
C GLU A 197 -6.56 13.56 1.82
N ALA A 198 -7.76 13.79 2.38
CA ALA A 198 -8.72 14.74 1.84
C ALA A 198 -8.18 16.18 1.83
N LEU A 199 -7.44 16.59 2.88
CA LEU A 199 -6.84 17.92 2.98
C LEU A 199 -5.82 18.18 1.86
N ASP A 200 -4.98 17.19 1.56
CA ASP A 200 -4.01 17.27 0.47
C ASP A 200 -4.73 17.42 -0.88
N LEU A 201 -5.77 16.61 -1.11
CA LEU A 201 -6.62 16.70 -2.31
C LEU A 201 -7.30 18.07 -2.45
N TRP A 202 -7.85 18.62 -1.35
CA TRP A 202 -8.43 19.97 -1.34
C TRP A 202 -7.40 21.08 -1.64
N GLY A 203 -6.14 20.86 -1.25
CA GLY A 203 -5.01 21.71 -1.63
C GLY A 203 -4.73 21.67 -3.14
N VAL A 204 -4.74 20.47 -3.74
CA VAL A 204 -4.55 20.26 -5.19
C VAL A 204 -5.64 20.95 -6.01
N VAL A 205 -6.90 20.81 -5.60
CA VAL A 205 -8.02 21.49 -6.30
C VAL A 205 -8.14 22.97 -5.98
N ASN A 206 -7.23 23.53 -5.16
CA ASN A 206 -7.19 24.93 -4.77
C ASN A 206 -8.53 25.44 -4.20
N LYS A 207 -9.12 24.65 -3.30
CA LYS A 207 -10.36 24.97 -2.57
C LYS A 207 -10.04 25.27 -1.11
N PRO A 208 -9.52 26.47 -0.79
CA PRO A 208 -9.01 26.79 0.55
C PRO A 208 -10.08 26.74 1.64
N ARG A 209 -11.36 26.95 1.30
CA ARG A 209 -12.47 26.84 2.25
C ARG A 209 -12.69 25.40 2.70
N ASP A 210 -12.71 24.46 1.76
CA ASP A 210 -12.88 23.03 2.04
C ASP A 210 -11.66 22.48 2.79
N ALA A 211 -10.45 22.88 2.39
CA ALA A 211 -9.23 22.56 3.11
C ALA A 211 -9.25 23.08 4.56
N ALA A 212 -9.72 24.31 4.80
CA ALA A 212 -9.82 24.87 6.15
C ALA A 212 -10.83 24.08 7.01
N ARG A 213 -11.98 23.71 6.44
CA ARG A 213 -13.00 22.89 7.10
C ARG A 213 -12.45 21.52 7.51
N VAL A 214 -11.70 20.86 6.63
CA VAL A 214 -11.08 19.56 6.93
C VAL A 214 -10.01 19.68 8.01
N ARG A 215 -9.21 20.76 8.01
CA ARG A 215 -8.26 21.03 9.12
C ARG A 215 -8.96 21.16 10.46
N GLU A 216 -10.08 21.88 10.50
CA GLU A 216 -10.87 22.03 11.73
C GLU A 216 -11.38 20.66 12.23
N GLN A 217 -11.80 19.76 11.34
CA GLN A 217 -12.16 18.39 11.72
C GLN A 217 -10.97 17.62 12.28
N ILE A 218 -9.79 17.70 11.66
CA ILE A 218 -8.57 17.05 12.17
C ILE A 218 -8.26 17.55 13.58
N GLU A 219 -8.24 18.87 13.80
CA GLU A 219 -7.96 19.46 15.11
C GLU A 219 -8.98 19.03 16.17
N LYS A 220 -10.25 18.97 15.78
CA LYS A 220 -11.32 18.49 16.66
C LYS A 220 -11.12 17.00 17.03
N LEU A 221 -10.84 16.14 16.06
CA LEU A 221 -10.62 14.71 16.31
C LEU A 221 -9.37 14.47 17.16
N ASP A 222 -8.28 15.21 16.92
CA ASP A 222 -7.08 15.13 17.76
C ASP A 222 -7.38 15.53 19.21
N TYR A 223 -8.19 16.57 19.41
CA TYR A 223 -8.66 16.97 20.74
C TYR A 223 -9.52 15.89 21.41
N GLU A 224 -10.52 15.34 20.71
CA GLU A 224 -11.41 14.30 21.24
C GLU A 224 -10.64 13.02 21.59
N LYS A 225 -9.71 12.60 20.72
CA LYS A 225 -8.82 11.46 20.96
C LYS A 225 -7.98 11.65 22.22
N GLU A 226 -7.40 12.84 22.42
CA GLU A 226 -6.61 13.13 23.62
C GLU A 226 -7.49 13.16 24.89
N MET A 227 -8.72 13.64 24.78
CA MET A 227 -9.69 13.56 25.88
C MET A 227 -10.07 12.12 26.23
N LEU A 228 -10.32 11.28 25.21
CA LEU A 228 -10.60 9.86 25.38
C LEU A 228 -9.42 9.13 26.04
N ARG A 229 -8.20 9.42 25.61
CA ARG A 229 -6.97 8.88 26.23
C ARG A 229 -6.87 9.23 27.71
N LYS A 230 -7.09 10.50 28.07
CA LYS A 230 -7.08 10.94 29.47
C LYS A 230 -8.15 10.24 30.28
N ALA A 231 -9.36 10.10 29.73
CA ALA A 231 -10.45 9.36 30.37
C ALA A 231 -10.04 7.90 30.62
N ALA A 232 -9.52 7.20 29.61
CA ALA A 232 -9.05 5.82 29.75
C ALA A 232 -7.99 5.67 30.85
N VAL A 233 -7.00 6.57 30.92
CA VAL A 233 -5.98 6.55 31.99
C VAL A 233 -6.61 6.72 33.38
N ILE A 234 -7.53 7.67 33.53
CA ILE A 234 -8.22 7.91 34.81
C ILE A 234 -9.01 6.66 35.24
N TYR A 235 -9.76 6.06 34.31
CA TYR A 235 -10.55 4.87 34.61
C TYR A 235 -9.69 3.66 34.93
N ALA A 236 -8.57 3.46 34.24
CA ALA A 236 -7.61 2.40 34.56
C ALA A 236 -7.09 2.55 35.99
N ALA A 237 -6.76 3.79 36.41
CA ALA A 237 -6.32 4.07 37.77
C ALA A 237 -7.42 3.77 38.81
N VAL A 238 -8.68 4.15 38.54
CA VAL A 238 -9.82 3.85 39.42
C VAL A 238 -10.02 2.34 39.58
N ILE A 239 -9.98 1.57 38.48
CA ILE A 239 -10.10 0.11 38.56
C ILE A 239 -8.94 -0.50 39.35
N ALA A 240 -7.71 -0.06 39.12
CA ALA A 240 -6.56 -0.53 39.87
C ALA A 240 -6.72 -0.27 41.39
N LEU A 241 -7.24 0.89 41.78
CA LEU A 241 -7.55 1.22 43.17
C LEU A 241 -8.64 0.31 43.76
N ILE A 242 -9.70 0.03 43.00
CA ILE A 242 -10.77 -0.90 43.42
C ILE A 242 -10.19 -2.30 43.65
N ILE A 243 -9.40 -2.82 42.71
CA ILE A 243 -8.75 -4.13 42.82
C ILE A 243 -7.83 -4.17 44.06
N LEU A 244 -7.02 -3.14 44.26
CA LEU A 244 -6.13 -3.03 45.42
C LEU A 244 -6.93 -3.02 46.73
N PHE A 245 -8.01 -2.24 46.80
CA PHE A 245 -8.85 -2.17 48.00
C PHE A 245 -9.54 -3.51 48.29
N SER A 246 -10.08 -4.17 47.25
CA SER A 246 -10.66 -5.52 47.36
C SER A 246 -9.63 -6.54 47.85
N PHE A 247 -8.39 -6.47 47.36
CA PHE A 247 -7.31 -7.35 47.80
C PHE A 247 -6.95 -7.12 49.28
N ILE A 248 -6.80 -5.86 49.70
CA ILE A 248 -6.54 -5.50 51.10
C ILE A 248 -7.66 -6.02 52.01
N HIS A 249 -8.92 -5.82 51.60
CA HIS A 249 -10.08 -6.29 52.36
C HIS A 249 -10.09 -7.82 52.46
N PHE A 250 -9.83 -8.52 51.36
CA PHE A 250 -9.74 -9.98 51.33
C PHE A 250 -8.62 -10.51 52.22
N SER A 251 -7.41 -9.93 52.16
CA SER A 251 -6.29 -10.33 53.03
C SER A 251 -6.60 -10.11 54.51
N ARG A 252 -7.26 -9.01 54.87
CA ARG A 252 -7.69 -8.75 56.26
C ARG A 252 -8.72 -9.77 56.73
N ALA A 253 -9.73 -10.06 55.91
CA ALA A 253 -10.75 -11.06 56.23
C ALA A 253 -10.16 -12.47 56.37
N SER A 254 -9.25 -12.85 55.46
CA SER A 254 -8.54 -14.13 55.51
C SER A 254 -7.66 -14.25 56.77
N ASN A 255 -6.92 -13.20 57.13
CA ASN A 255 -6.12 -13.19 58.35
C ASN A 255 -6.98 -13.28 59.61
N ALA A 256 -8.13 -12.59 59.66
CA ALA A 256 -9.07 -12.70 60.77
C ALA A 256 -9.63 -14.13 60.88
N TYR A 257 -10.08 -14.71 59.77
CA TYR A 257 -10.56 -16.10 59.72
C TYR A 257 -9.50 -17.11 60.19
N ASN A 258 -8.25 -16.96 59.73
CA ASN A 258 -7.13 -17.82 60.14
C ASN A 258 -6.80 -17.68 61.63
N ARG A 259 -6.90 -16.46 62.19
CA ARG A 259 -6.70 -16.24 63.63
C ARG A 259 -7.83 -16.89 64.44
N ASP A 260 -9.08 -16.65 64.07
CA ASP A 260 -10.24 -17.17 64.80
C ASP A 260 -10.30 -18.71 64.75
N THR A 261 -9.92 -19.33 63.63
CA THR A 261 -9.78 -20.80 63.53
C THR A 261 -8.63 -21.35 64.38
N LEU A 262 -7.51 -20.64 64.47
CA LEU A 262 -6.39 -21.04 65.32
C LEU A 262 -6.75 -20.94 66.81
N GLU A 263 -7.46 -19.87 67.21
CA GLU A 263 -7.99 -19.70 68.56
C GLU A 263 -9.02 -20.77 68.92
N ALA A 264 -9.94 -21.12 68.00
CA ALA A 264 -10.90 -22.20 68.20
C ALA A 264 -10.21 -23.57 68.37
N ASN A 265 -9.21 -23.86 67.55
CA ASN A 265 -8.43 -25.11 67.66
C ASN A 265 -7.63 -25.19 68.97
N LEU A 266 -7.03 -24.08 69.41
CA LEU A 266 -6.33 -24.01 70.71
C LEU A 266 -7.31 -24.14 71.89
N GLY A 267 -8.49 -23.52 71.81
CA GLY A 267 -9.55 -23.63 72.81
C GLY A 267 -10.00 -25.08 73.03
N ASN A 268 -10.20 -25.84 71.93
CA ASN A 268 -10.57 -27.25 71.99
C ASN A 268 -9.48 -28.14 72.63
N VAL A 269 -8.20 -27.79 72.43
CA VAL A 269 -7.07 -28.49 73.06
C VAL A 269 -7.00 -28.21 74.57
N VAL A 270 -7.31 -26.98 75.00
CA VAL A 270 -7.23 -26.57 76.41
C VAL A 270 -8.42 -27.07 77.25
N THR A 271 -9.62 -27.19 76.67
CA THR A 271 -10.82 -27.65 77.38
C THR A 271 -10.95 -29.17 77.48
N GLY A 272 -10.02 -29.93 76.90
CA GLY A 272 -10.02 -31.40 76.96
C GLY A 272 -11.20 -32.06 76.24
N GLN A 273 -11.94 -31.33 75.40
CA GLN A 273 -12.89 -31.92 74.46
C GLN A 273 -12.10 -32.64 73.38
N LYS A 274 -11.95 -33.97 73.53
CA LYS A 274 -11.53 -34.82 72.42
C LYS A 274 -12.50 -34.64 71.26
N VAL A 275 -11.95 -34.29 70.10
CA VAL A 275 -12.59 -34.48 68.78
C VAL A 275 -12.97 -35.94 68.63
#